data_AF-A0A2S1YL16-F1
#
_entry.id   AF-A0A2S1YL16-F1
#
_cell.length_a   1.000
_cell.length_b   1.000
_cell.length_c   1.000
_cell.angle_alpha   90.00
_cell.angle_beta   90.00
_cell.angle_gamma   90.00
#
_symmetry.space_group_name_H-M   'P 1'
#
loop_
_entity.id
_entity.type
_entity.pdbx_description
1 polymer ?
#
loop_
_entity_poly.entity_id
_entity_poly.type
_entity_poly.pdbx_seq_one_letter_code
_entity_poly.pdbx_strand_id
1 'polypeptide(L)'
;MSEEISKKSIIDLSTVIAVGGIILYQLGWLYWETFFNSLNIDSSFIDIPIEKIISTTWWTIAVVIIVFHRVLDLISTNKHIIPLSDGLLYVALALALLYFVYNTEDIWYTLATITFFLVIFSLEFIKRFLGSITGKKYMYAVAIIMYVLAFYFYSSKATKDANIIKSYRYNDIEIIMNEGNKIIKGKFIYFMNDKYFVLSQNKEKKIVTLVINNSEINHTTLLTSKSK
;
A
#
# COMPACT_ATOMS: atom_id res chain seq x y z
N MET A 1 36.88 12.85 17.78
CA MET A 1 36.12 11.61 18.06
C MET A 1 34.59 11.83 17.99
N SER A 2 34.03 12.89 18.58
CA SER A 2 32.58 13.17 18.51
C SER A 2 32.08 13.60 17.11
N GLU A 3 32.85 14.39 16.36
CA GLU A 3 32.47 14.85 15.01
C GLU A 3 32.44 13.73 13.96
N GLU A 4 33.35 12.76 14.02
CA GLU A 4 33.34 11.59 13.13
C GLU A 4 32.14 10.70 13.40
N ILE A 5 31.81 10.47 14.68
CA ILE A 5 30.63 9.68 15.08
C ILE A 5 29.35 10.40 14.63
N SER A 6 29.29 11.73 14.78
CA SER A 6 28.17 12.56 14.33
C SER A 6 27.99 12.52 12.81
N LYS A 7 29.05 12.73 12.02
CA LYS A 7 28.99 12.66 10.55
C LYS A 7 28.57 11.28 10.05
N LYS A 8 29.12 10.22 10.64
CA LYS A 8 28.76 8.83 10.28
C LYS A 8 27.28 8.56 10.56
N SER A 9 26.77 8.97 11.73
CA SER A 9 25.36 8.81 12.09
C SER A 9 24.40 9.58 11.17
N ILE A 10 24.79 10.76 10.68
CA ILE A 10 23.96 11.57 9.76
C ILE A 10 23.90 10.90 8.38
N ILE A 11 25.02 10.36 7.89
CA ILE A 11 25.09 9.64 6.62
C ILE A 11 24.26 8.35 6.68
N ASP A 12 24.32 7.63 7.79
CA ASP A 12 23.53 6.42 8.02
C ASP A 12 22.02 6.71 8.05
N LEU A 13 21.61 7.78 8.77
CA LEU A 13 20.21 8.21 8.82
C LEU A 13 19.69 8.66 7.44
N SER A 14 20.50 9.44 6.71
CA SER A 14 20.13 9.92 5.37
C SER A 14 19.97 8.76 4.39
N THR A 15 20.82 7.73 4.50
CA THR A 15 20.72 6.51 3.69
C THR A 15 19.44 5.73 4.00
N VAL A 16 19.07 5.60 5.28
CA VAL A 16 17.81 4.97 5.69
C VAL A 16 16.59 5.71 5.13
N ILE A 17 16.59 7.05 5.23
CA ILE A 17 15.50 7.88 4.69
C ILE A 17 15.41 7.74 3.17
N ALA A 18 16.54 7.79 2.47
CA ALA A 18 16.57 7.67 1.01
C ALA A 18 16.07 6.30 0.53
N VAL A 19 16.59 5.21 1.12
CA VAL A 19 16.16 3.84 0.78
C VAL A 19 14.70 3.62 1.14
N GLY A 20 14.26 4.09 2.30
CA GLY A 20 12.86 4.03 2.71
C GLY A 20 11.94 4.78 1.75
N GLY A 21 12.33 5.99 1.33
CA GLY A 21 11.59 6.79 0.35
C GLY A 21 11.46 6.09 -1.01
N ILE A 22 12.53 5.48 -1.51
CA ILE A 22 12.51 4.71 -2.77
C ILE A 22 11.55 3.53 -2.66
N ILE A 23 11.60 2.78 -1.55
CA ILE A 23 10.72 1.62 -1.35
C ILE A 23 9.25 2.06 -1.28
N LEU A 24 8.94 3.11 -0.52
CA LEU A 24 7.57 3.64 -0.42
C LEU A 24 7.06 4.11 -1.78
N TYR A 25 7.91 4.79 -2.56
CA TYR A 25 7.58 5.20 -3.92
C TYR A 25 7.25 3.99 -4.82
N GLN A 26 8.10 2.96 -4.82
CA GLN A 26 7.88 1.74 -5.61
C GLN A 26 6.58 1.03 -5.23
N LEU A 27 6.29 0.91 -3.92
CA LEU A 27 5.07 0.27 -3.44
C LEU A 27 3.82 1.08 -3.78
N GLY A 28 3.89 2.42 -3.73
CA GLY A 28 2.78 3.28 -4.08
C GLY A 28 2.51 3.28 -5.57
N TRP A 29 3.57 3.23 -6.39
CA TRP A 29 3.45 3.06 -7.83
C TRP A 29 2.78 1.72 -8.18
N LEU A 30 3.25 0.63 -7.57
CA LEU A 30 2.66 -0.71 -7.74
C LEU A 30 1.16 -0.72 -7.38
N TYR A 31 0.77 -0.05 -6.29
CA TYR A 31 -0.63 0.08 -5.90
C TYR A 31 -1.45 0.74 -7.00
N TRP A 32 -1.04 1.93 -7.45
CA TRP A 32 -1.79 2.70 -8.43
C TRP A 32 -1.84 2.03 -9.80
N GLU A 33 -0.72 1.46 -10.25
CA GLU A 33 -0.67 0.67 -11.48
C GLU A 33 -1.65 -0.51 -11.42
N THR A 34 -1.63 -1.29 -10.32
CA THR A 34 -2.54 -2.43 -10.15
C THR A 34 -4.00 -1.98 -10.07
N PHE A 35 -4.27 -0.87 -9.40
CA PHE A 35 -5.61 -0.31 -9.23
C PHE A 35 -6.21 0.13 -10.58
N PHE A 36 -5.46 0.89 -11.38
CA PHE A 36 -5.92 1.34 -12.70
C PHE A 36 -6.00 0.21 -13.72
N ASN A 37 -5.03 -0.71 -13.73
CA ASN A 37 -5.08 -1.90 -14.57
C ASN A 37 -6.32 -2.75 -14.24
N SER A 38 -6.65 -2.87 -12.95
CA SER A 38 -7.89 -3.54 -12.53
C SER A 38 -9.14 -2.85 -13.09
N LEU A 39 -9.10 -1.54 -13.35
CA LEU A 39 -10.18 -0.77 -13.96
C LEU A 39 -10.08 -0.69 -15.50
N ASN A 40 -9.19 -1.47 -16.13
CA ASN A 40 -8.89 -1.43 -17.57
C ASN A 40 -8.44 -0.02 -18.04
N ILE A 41 -7.75 0.72 -17.19
CA ILE A 41 -7.09 1.98 -17.56
C ILE A 41 -5.62 1.65 -17.82
N ASP A 42 -5.14 2.00 -19.01
CA ASP A 42 -3.75 1.78 -19.42
C ASP A 42 -2.78 2.57 -18.53
N SER A 43 -1.68 1.93 -18.13
CA SER A 43 -0.67 2.52 -17.25
C SER A 43 0.00 3.77 -17.85
N SER A 44 0.01 3.91 -19.18
CA SER A 44 0.49 5.11 -19.87
C SER A 44 -0.30 6.39 -19.55
N PHE A 45 -1.51 6.28 -19.00
CA PHE A 45 -2.30 7.44 -18.56
C PHE A 45 -2.00 7.86 -17.11
N ILE A 46 -1.27 7.05 -16.35
CA ILE A 46 -1.00 7.28 -14.93
C ILE A 46 0.08 8.35 -14.79
N ASP A 47 -0.35 9.56 -14.42
CA ASP A 47 0.53 10.60 -13.88
C ASP A 47 0.02 10.99 -12.50
N ILE A 48 0.45 10.22 -11.50
CA ILE A 48 0.06 10.47 -10.11
C ILE A 48 1.16 11.27 -9.41
N PRO A 49 0.79 12.39 -8.76
CA PRO A 49 1.72 13.17 -7.97
C PRO A 49 2.42 12.33 -6.90
N ILE A 50 3.72 12.54 -6.70
CA ILE A 50 4.55 11.80 -5.74
C ILE A 50 3.93 11.84 -4.33
N GLU A 51 3.31 12.97 -3.96
CA GLU A 51 2.66 13.15 -2.67
C GLU A 51 1.55 12.11 -2.46
N LYS A 52 0.78 11.81 -3.51
CA LYS A 52 -0.29 10.80 -3.46
C LYS A 52 0.25 9.38 -3.47
N ILE A 53 1.39 9.13 -4.12
CA ILE A 53 2.09 7.83 -4.05
C ILE A 53 2.56 7.54 -2.62
N ILE A 54 3.09 8.56 -1.94
CA ILE A 54 3.53 8.44 -0.55
C ILE A 54 2.32 8.37 0.39
N SER A 55 1.28 9.17 0.16
CA SER A 55 0.08 9.18 1.01
C SER A 55 -0.82 7.96 0.82
N THR A 56 -0.63 7.10 -0.18
CA THR A 56 -1.28 5.78 -0.24
C THR A 56 -0.47 4.70 0.46
N THR A 57 0.80 4.97 0.77
CA THR A 57 1.72 4.01 1.38
C THR A 57 2.08 4.32 2.83
N TRP A 58 1.74 5.49 3.36
CA TRP A 58 2.13 5.93 4.70
C TRP A 58 1.77 4.97 5.84
N TRP A 59 0.69 4.21 5.73
CA TRP A 59 0.26 3.29 6.80
C TRP A 59 1.20 2.06 6.96
N THR A 60 2.12 1.82 6.02
CA THR A 60 3.20 0.82 6.17
C THR A 60 4.52 1.40 6.66
N ILE A 61 4.62 2.73 6.84
CA ILE A 61 5.79 3.36 7.46
C ILE A 61 6.05 2.75 8.84
N ALA A 62 5.01 2.42 9.61
CA ALA A 62 5.18 1.76 10.91
C ALA A 62 5.86 0.38 10.78
N VAL A 63 5.53 -0.38 9.74
CA VAL A 63 6.15 -1.69 9.44
C VAL A 63 7.61 -1.51 9.03
N VAL A 64 7.89 -0.55 8.15
CA VAL A 64 9.24 -0.18 7.73
C VAL A 64 10.07 0.27 8.94
N ILE A 65 9.53 1.13 9.81
CA ILE A 65 10.20 1.60 11.03
C ILE A 65 10.50 0.44 11.98
N ILE A 66 9.58 -0.50 12.20
CA ILE A 66 9.81 -1.66 13.07
C ILE A 66 10.96 -2.53 12.52
N VAL A 67 10.96 -2.78 11.21
CA VAL A 67 12.01 -3.57 10.54
C VAL A 67 13.35 -2.85 10.61
N PHE A 68 13.40 -1.56 10.28
CA PHE A 68 14.62 -0.74 10.36
C PHE A 68 15.13 -0.61 11.78
N HIS A 69 14.25 -0.41 12.76
CA HIS A 69 14.62 -0.35 14.17
C HIS A 69 15.32 -1.64 14.62
N ARG A 70 14.79 -2.81 14.22
CA ARG A 70 15.43 -4.09 14.55
C ARG A 70 16.76 -4.29 13.83
N VAL A 71 16.86 -3.87 12.57
CA VAL A 71 18.13 -3.90 11.83
C VAL A 71 19.18 -3.00 12.52
N LEU A 72 18.79 -1.81 12.95
CA LEU A 72 19.66 -0.89 13.69
C LEU A 72 20.09 -1.45 15.05
N ASP A 73 19.17 -2.07 15.79
CA ASP A 73 19.46 -2.76 17.06
C ASP A 73 20.49 -3.90 16.88
N LEU A 74 20.38 -4.65 15.78
CA LEU A 74 21.33 -5.72 15.46
C LEU A 74 22.73 -5.19 15.10
N ILE A 75 22.79 -4.06 14.41
CA ILE A 75 24.05 -3.39 14.08
C ILE A 75 24.69 -2.80 15.34
N SER A 76 23.90 -2.16 16.22
CA SER A 76 24.41 -1.50 17.43
C SER A 76 24.87 -2.49 18.50
N THR A 77 24.17 -3.61 18.66
CA THR A 77 24.53 -4.67 19.63
C THR A 77 25.58 -5.63 19.13
N ASN A 78 26.01 -5.51 17.86
CA ASN A 78 26.99 -6.37 17.20
C ASN A 78 26.69 -7.88 17.35
N LYS A 79 25.39 -8.22 17.46
CA LYS A 79 24.95 -9.61 17.63
C LYS A 79 25.19 -10.38 16.35
N HIS A 80 26.24 -11.21 16.36
CA HIS A 80 26.60 -12.02 15.20
C HIS A 80 25.63 -13.18 14.95
N ILE A 81 24.92 -13.62 15.98
CA ILE A 81 24.03 -14.78 15.95
C ILE A 81 22.67 -14.37 16.51
N ILE A 82 21.61 -14.63 15.74
CA ILE A 82 20.23 -14.27 16.06
C ILE A 82 19.40 -15.55 16.11
N PRO A 83 18.64 -15.79 17.19
CA PRO A 83 17.66 -16.87 17.23
C PRO A 83 16.63 -16.70 16.09
N LEU A 84 16.35 -17.75 15.32
CA LEU A 84 15.34 -17.65 14.24
C LEU A 84 13.96 -17.25 14.76
N SER A 85 13.64 -17.65 15.98
CA SER A 85 12.41 -17.31 16.71
C SER A 85 12.18 -15.80 16.80
N ASP A 86 13.22 -15.01 17.05
CA ASP A 86 13.11 -13.56 17.07
C ASP A 86 12.73 -13.03 15.68
N GLY A 87 13.32 -13.57 14.61
CA GLY A 87 12.96 -13.21 13.23
C GLY A 87 11.50 -13.49 12.89
N LEU A 88 11.03 -14.68 13.24
CA LEU A 88 9.65 -15.08 13.02
C LEU A 88 8.68 -14.15 13.78
N LEU A 89 9.02 -13.76 15.01
CA LEU A 89 8.21 -12.85 15.80
C LEU A 89 8.06 -11.47 15.14
N TYR A 90 9.14 -10.91 14.57
CA TYR A 90 9.07 -9.63 13.86
C TYR A 90 8.31 -9.72 12.53
N VAL A 91 8.53 -10.77 11.74
CA VAL A 91 7.76 -10.99 10.50
C VAL A 91 6.28 -11.14 10.81
N ALA A 92 5.96 -11.87 11.88
CA ALA A 92 4.59 -12.08 12.31
C ALA A 92 3.96 -10.78 12.85
N LEU A 93 4.69 -9.97 13.63
CA LEU A 93 4.23 -8.64 14.05
C LEU A 93 3.95 -7.73 12.84
N ALA A 94 4.83 -7.74 11.84
CA ALA A 94 4.64 -6.98 10.62
C ALA A 94 3.42 -7.45 9.82
N LEU A 95 3.24 -8.77 9.67
CA LEU A 95 2.06 -9.36 9.04
C LEU A 95 0.77 -8.99 9.77
N ALA A 96 0.78 -9.01 11.10
CA ALA A 96 -0.37 -8.63 11.93
C ALA A 96 -0.73 -7.15 11.74
N LEU A 97 0.26 -6.26 11.70
CA LEU A 97 0.04 -4.84 11.43
C LEU A 97 -0.48 -4.59 10.01
N LEU A 98 0.11 -5.22 9.00
CA LEU A 98 -0.39 -5.14 7.62
C LEU A 98 -1.84 -5.63 7.55
N TYR A 99 -2.13 -6.79 8.16
CA TYR A 99 -3.46 -7.38 8.18
C TYR A 99 -4.49 -6.50 8.90
N PHE A 100 -4.13 -5.90 10.03
CA PHE A 100 -5.00 -4.98 10.77
C PHE A 100 -5.37 -3.76 9.92
N VAL A 101 -4.40 -3.15 9.23
CA VAL A 101 -4.66 -1.99 8.36
C VAL A 101 -5.49 -2.39 7.12
N TYR A 102 -5.40 -3.65 6.67
CA TYR A 102 -6.20 -4.14 5.54
C TYR A 102 -7.71 -4.14 5.77
N ASN A 103 -8.13 -4.35 7.03
CA ASN A 103 -9.47 -4.85 7.40
C ASN A 103 -10.00 -4.16 8.66
N THR A 104 -9.99 -2.83 8.69
CA THR A 104 -10.37 -2.03 9.87
C THR A 104 -11.85 -2.12 10.29
N GLU A 105 -12.72 -2.86 9.58
CA GLU A 105 -14.17 -2.77 9.75
C GLU A 105 -14.86 -4.01 10.38
N ASP A 106 -14.16 -5.11 10.70
CA ASP A 106 -14.84 -6.35 11.16
C ASP A 106 -14.18 -7.05 12.37
N ILE A 107 -15.02 -7.39 13.35
CA ILE A 107 -14.67 -7.85 14.71
C ILE A 107 -14.10 -9.28 14.74
N TRP A 108 -14.45 -10.11 13.75
CA TRP A 108 -13.86 -11.44 13.60
C TRP A 108 -12.37 -11.37 13.28
N TYR A 109 -11.90 -10.24 12.76
CA TYR A 109 -10.49 -10.01 12.43
C TYR A 109 -9.66 -9.57 13.64
N THR A 110 -10.25 -8.83 14.57
CA THR A 110 -9.63 -8.58 15.88
C THR A 110 -9.38 -9.91 16.59
N LEU A 111 -10.35 -10.82 16.55
CA LEU A 111 -10.22 -12.19 17.07
C LEU A 111 -9.15 -13.01 16.34
N ALA A 112 -9.07 -12.94 15.01
CA ALA A 112 -8.02 -13.62 14.24
C ALA A 112 -6.61 -13.07 14.55
N THR A 113 -6.48 -11.75 14.71
CA THR A 113 -5.22 -11.07 15.04
C THR A 113 -4.76 -11.43 16.46
N ILE A 114 -5.68 -11.44 17.43
CA ILE A 114 -5.43 -11.90 18.80
C ILE A 114 -5.03 -13.38 18.80
N THR A 115 -5.73 -14.23 18.03
CA THR A 115 -5.39 -15.66 17.90
C THR A 115 -4.01 -15.87 17.27
N PHE A 116 -3.65 -15.06 16.28
CA PHE A 116 -2.32 -15.06 15.67
C PHE A 116 -1.23 -14.62 16.66
N PHE A 117 -1.46 -13.57 17.46
CA PHE A 117 -0.57 -13.18 18.55
C PHE A 117 -0.41 -14.27 19.61
N LEU A 118 -1.48 -15.01 19.94
CA LEU A 118 -1.42 -16.17 20.83
C LEU A 118 -0.59 -17.33 20.24
N VAL A 119 -0.67 -17.54 18.91
CA VAL A 119 0.18 -18.51 18.19
C VAL A 119 1.66 -18.08 18.17
N ILE A 120 1.95 -16.78 18.03
CA ILE A 120 3.32 -16.23 18.15
C ILE A 120 3.85 -16.37 19.59
N PHE A 121 3.01 -16.09 20.59
CA PHE A 121 3.38 -16.27 21.99
C PHE A 121 3.68 -17.74 22.32
N SER A 122 2.97 -18.68 21.69
CA SER A 122 3.27 -20.11 21.81
C SER A 122 4.50 -20.53 21.00
N LEU A 123 4.88 -19.81 19.95
CA LEU A 123 6.19 -19.95 19.28
C LEU A 123 7.37 -19.52 20.17
N GLU A 124 7.18 -18.62 21.15
CA GLU A 124 8.22 -18.37 22.17
C GLU A 124 8.51 -19.63 23.00
N PHE A 125 7.52 -20.50 23.19
CA PHE A 125 7.70 -21.81 23.84
C PHE A 125 8.53 -22.76 22.96
N ILE A 126 8.52 -22.57 21.64
CA ILE A 126 9.28 -23.32 20.62
C ILE A 126 10.70 -22.74 20.44
N LYS A 127 11.07 -21.62 21.10
CA LYS A 127 12.42 -21.02 21.06
C LYS A 127 13.57 -22.02 21.26
N ARG A 128 13.33 -23.13 21.97
CA ARG A 128 14.32 -24.18 22.22
C ARG A 128 14.58 -25.13 21.05
N PHE A 129 13.71 -25.18 20.03
CA PHE A 129 13.83 -26.10 18.90
C PHE A 129 14.31 -25.44 17.60
N LEU A 130 14.26 -24.12 17.52
CA LEU A 130 14.71 -23.36 16.35
C LEU A 130 16.18 -23.01 16.47
N GLY A 131 16.93 -23.24 15.40
CA GLY A 131 18.34 -22.89 15.31
C GLY A 131 18.59 -21.37 15.31
N SER A 132 19.84 -21.00 15.03
CA SER A 132 20.25 -19.61 14.92
C SER A 132 20.80 -19.28 13.54
N ILE A 133 20.71 -18.01 13.16
CA ILE A 133 21.19 -17.50 11.88
C ILE A 133 22.17 -16.35 12.11
N THR A 134 23.15 -16.22 11.23
CA THR A 134 24.09 -15.10 11.27
C THR A 134 23.39 -13.77 10.99
N GLY A 135 23.77 -12.69 11.67
CA GLY A 135 23.14 -11.37 11.52
C GLY A 135 23.05 -10.86 10.08
N LYS A 136 24.09 -11.07 9.25
CA LYS A 136 24.06 -10.70 7.82
C LYS A 136 22.97 -11.43 7.03
N LYS A 137 22.90 -12.77 7.16
CA LYS A 137 21.89 -13.59 6.47
C LYS A 137 20.48 -13.24 6.96
N TYR A 138 20.33 -12.94 8.25
CA TYR A 138 19.06 -12.48 8.82
C TYR A 138 18.58 -11.18 8.17
N MET A 139 19.45 -10.16 8.07
CA MET A 139 19.06 -8.87 7.47
C MET A 139 18.60 -9.04 6.02
N TYR A 140 19.31 -9.82 5.22
CA TYR A 140 18.90 -10.09 3.84
C TYR A 140 17.58 -10.85 3.76
N ALA A 141 17.39 -11.87 4.60
CA ALA A 141 16.15 -12.64 4.64
C ALA A 141 14.95 -11.76 5.00
N VAL A 142 15.09 -10.92 6.04
CA VAL A 142 14.04 -10.00 6.46
C VAL A 142 13.73 -8.99 5.36
N ALA A 143 14.74 -8.37 4.75
CA ALA A 143 14.52 -7.40 3.67
C ALA A 143 13.75 -8.03 2.48
N ILE A 144 14.16 -9.23 2.04
CA ILE A 144 13.50 -9.93 0.92
C ILE A 144 12.06 -10.32 1.28
N ILE A 145 11.86 -10.96 2.44
CA ILE A 145 10.53 -11.41 2.87
C ILE A 145 9.58 -10.21 2.99
N MET A 146 10.04 -9.13 3.64
CA MET A 146 9.23 -7.92 3.84
C MET A 146 8.89 -7.23 2.52
N TYR A 147 9.82 -7.18 1.57
CA TYR A 147 9.57 -6.63 0.25
C TYR A 147 8.53 -7.46 -0.53
N VAL A 148 8.67 -8.79 -0.55
CA VAL A 148 7.72 -9.69 -1.23
C VAL A 148 6.33 -9.60 -0.59
N LEU A 149 6.25 -9.57 0.75
CA LEU A 149 4.99 -9.41 1.48
C LEU A 149 4.32 -8.08 1.15
N ALA A 150 5.09 -6.98 1.14
CA ALA A 150 4.58 -5.67 0.78
C ALA A 150 4.05 -5.67 -0.68
N PHE A 151 4.82 -6.20 -1.63
CA PHE A 151 4.42 -6.31 -3.03
C PHE A 151 3.06 -7.02 -3.20
N TYR A 152 2.92 -8.20 -2.58
CA TYR A 152 1.68 -8.98 -2.65
C TYR A 152 0.50 -8.25 -2.01
N PHE A 153 0.74 -7.66 -0.83
CA PHE A 153 -0.29 -6.98 -0.08
C PHE A 153 -0.80 -5.72 -0.81
N TYR A 154 0.08 -4.89 -1.35
CA TYR A 154 -0.30 -3.68 -2.10
C TYR A 154 -1.08 -4.02 -3.37
N SER A 155 -0.66 -5.04 -4.10
CA SER A 155 -1.37 -5.51 -5.29
C SER A 155 -2.78 -6.03 -4.94
N SER A 156 -2.89 -6.81 -3.86
CA SER A 156 -4.17 -7.32 -3.36
C SER A 156 -5.10 -6.20 -2.90
N LYS A 157 -4.58 -5.21 -2.15
CA LYS A 157 -5.33 -4.04 -1.71
C LYS A 157 -5.81 -3.17 -2.86
N ALA A 158 -4.94 -2.89 -3.83
CA ALA A 158 -5.30 -2.17 -5.04
C ALA A 158 -6.44 -2.86 -5.80
N THR A 159 -6.38 -4.19 -5.94
CA THR A 159 -7.43 -4.99 -6.58
C THR A 159 -8.73 -4.93 -5.79
N LYS A 160 -8.68 -5.06 -4.45
CA LYS A 160 -9.85 -4.94 -3.57
C LYS A 160 -10.51 -3.57 -3.70
N ASP A 161 -9.73 -2.50 -3.66
CA ASP A 161 -10.22 -1.12 -3.77
C ASP A 161 -10.83 -0.85 -5.15
N ALA A 162 -10.20 -1.31 -6.24
CA ALA A 162 -10.76 -1.23 -7.58
C ALA A 162 -12.09 -2.00 -7.72
N ASN A 163 -12.17 -3.20 -7.13
CA ASN A 163 -13.40 -4.00 -7.12
C ASN A 163 -14.52 -3.34 -6.31
N ILE A 164 -14.20 -2.67 -5.20
CA ILE A 164 -15.16 -1.87 -4.45
C ILE A 164 -15.75 -0.80 -5.37
N ILE A 165 -14.92 -0.02 -6.08
CA ILE A 165 -15.40 1.01 -7.01
C ILE A 165 -16.26 0.41 -8.14
N LYS A 166 -15.86 -0.72 -8.71
CA LYS A 166 -16.68 -1.43 -9.72
C LYS A 166 -18.04 -1.90 -9.18
N SER A 167 -18.11 -2.23 -7.89
CA SER A 167 -19.32 -2.73 -7.24
C SER A 167 -20.30 -1.60 -6.87
N TYR A 168 -19.86 -0.34 -6.85
CA TYR A 168 -20.74 0.80 -6.56
C TYR A 168 -21.81 0.94 -7.65
N ARG A 169 -23.08 0.89 -7.21
CA ARG A 169 -24.25 1.00 -8.09
C ARG A 169 -24.73 2.43 -8.33
N TYR A 170 -24.11 3.42 -7.69
CA TYR A 170 -24.54 4.80 -7.72
C TYR A 170 -23.59 5.65 -8.55
N ASN A 171 -24.17 6.50 -9.40
CA ASN A 171 -23.43 7.53 -10.08
C ASN A 171 -23.16 8.67 -9.10
N ASP A 172 -21.90 9.06 -8.94
CA ASP A 172 -21.48 10.21 -8.13
C ASP A 172 -20.93 11.35 -8.99
N ILE A 173 -20.90 11.19 -10.32
CA ILE A 173 -20.54 12.24 -11.27
C ILE A 173 -21.47 12.26 -12.48
N GLU A 174 -21.75 13.48 -12.92
CA GLU A 174 -22.43 13.80 -14.18
C GLU A 174 -21.58 14.79 -14.97
N ILE A 175 -21.29 14.47 -16.22
CA ILE A 175 -20.46 15.27 -17.12
C ILE A 175 -21.31 15.66 -18.33
N ILE A 176 -21.39 16.96 -18.58
CA ILE A 176 -22.07 17.54 -19.76
C ILE A 176 -20.99 17.89 -20.78
N MET A 177 -21.05 17.27 -21.95
CA MET A 177 -20.09 17.48 -23.04
C MET A 177 -20.38 18.81 -23.78
N ASN A 178 -19.33 19.42 -24.35
CA ASN A 178 -19.44 20.61 -25.19
C ASN A 178 -20.28 20.36 -26.45
N GLU A 179 -20.12 19.18 -27.06
CA GLU A 179 -20.84 18.82 -28.28
C GLU A 179 -22.15 18.08 -27.96
N GLY A 180 -23.28 18.65 -28.42
CA GLY A 180 -24.56 17.96 -28.46
C GLY A 180 -25.26 17.74 -27.11
N ASN A 181 -24.88 18.47 -26.06
CA ASN A 181 -25.43 18.33 -24.70
C ASN A 181 -25.48 16.87 -24.20
N LYS A 182 -24.53 16.04 -24.65
CA LYS A 182 -24.47 14.64 -24.23
C LYS A 182 -24.12 14.60 -22.74
N ILE A 183 -24.94 13.90 -21.98
CA ILE A 183 -24.75 13.72 -20.53
C ILE A 183 -24.14 12.33 -20.29
N ILE A 184 -22.98 12.30 -19.66
CA ILE A 184 -22.33 11.08 -19.20
C ILE A 184 -22.53 10.98 -17.69
N LYS A 185 -23.16 9.90 -17.23
CA LYS A 185 -23.32 9.61 -15.79
C LYS A 185 -22.52 8.37 -15.43
N GLY A 186 -21.87 8.41 -14.28
CA GLY A 186 -21.04 7.29 -13.84
C GLY A 186 -20.47 7.48 -12.45
N LYS A 187 -19.53 6.60 -12.12
CA LYS A 187 -18.72 6.63 -10.90
C LYS A 187 -17.38 7.29 -11.23
N PHE A 188 -17.07 8.39 -10.57
CA PHE A 188 -15.78 9.05 -10.65
C PHE A 188 -14.69 8.13 -10.08
N ILE A 189 -13.64 7.93 -10.86
CA ILE A 189 -12.45 7.18 -10.43
C ILE A 189 -11.38 8.19 -10.02
N TYR A 190 -11.00 9.06 -10.96
CA TYR A 190 -9.87 9.96 -10.78
C TYR A 190 -9.83 11.06 -11.85
N PHE A 191 -9.07 12.13 -11.58
CA PHE A 191 -8.74 13.19 -12.53
C PHE A 191 -7.23 13.39 -12.55
N MET A 192 -6.62 13.23 -13.74
CA MET A 192 -5.18 13.45 -13.98
C MET A 192 -4.94 13.71 -15.47
N ASN A 193 -3.84 14.37 -15.82
CA ASN A 193 -3.48 14.67 -17.21
C ASN A 193 -4.61 15.34 -18.02
N ASP A 194 -5.34 16.26 -17.38
CA ASP A 194 -6.49 16.95 -17.97
C ASP A 194 -7.59 15.98 -18.47
N LYS A 195 -7.70 14.80 -17.85
CA LYS A 195 -8.66 13.75 -18.20
C LYS A 195 -9.43 13.28 -16.99
N TYR A 196 -10.73 13.10 -17.20
CA TYR A 196 -11.62 12.44 -16.26
C TYR A 196 -11.69 10.95 -16.57
N PHE A 197 -11.47 10.14 -15.53
CA PHE A 197 -11.65 8.68 -15.56
C PHE A 197 -12.96 8.34 -14.86
N VAL A 198 -13.92 7.81 -15.62
CA VAL A 198 -15.28 7.55 -15.13
C VAL A 198 -15.69 6.13 -15.49
N LEU A 199 -16.16 5.36 -14.51
CA LEU A 199 -16.85 4.10 -14.76
C LEU A 199 -18.29 4.40 -15.15
N SER A 200 -18.70 3.94 -16.32
CA SER A 200 -20.07 4.10 -16.80
C SER A 200 -20.59 2.78 -17.37
N GLN A 201 -21.90 2.67 -17.50
CA GLN A 201 -22.55 1.50 -18.07
C GLN A 201 -22.83 1.76 -19.55
N ASN A 202 -22.32 0.88 -20.43
CA ASN A 202 -22.56 0.99 -21.85
C ASN A 202 -23.99 0.53 -22.23
N LYS A 203 -24.35 0.64 -23.52
CA LYS A 203 -25.66 0.22 -24.04
C LYS A 203 -25.96 -1.28 -23.80
N GLU A 204 -24.92 -2.12 -23.66
CA GLU A 204 -25.02 -3.56 -23.40
C GLU A 204 -25.08 -3.90 -21.89
N LYS A 205 -25.27 -2.91 -21.02
CA LYS A 205 -25.25 -3.06 -19.56
C LYS A 205 -23.91 -3.52 -18.97
N LYS A 206 -22.81 -3.44 -19.72
CA LYS A 206 -21.46 -3.73 -19.23
C LYS A 206 -20.83 -2.48 -18.62
N ILE A 207 -20.12 -2.67 -17.51
CA ILE A 207 -19.33 -1.61 -16.86
C ILE A 207 -18.06 -1.40 -17.69
N VAL A 208 -17.84 -0.17 -18.15
CA VAL A 208 -16.68 0.24 -18.93
C VAL A 208 -16.08 1.50 -18.34
N THR A 209 -14.78 1.66 -18.49
CA THR A 209 -14.08 2.90 -18.09
C THR A 209 -14.02 3.84 -19.27
N LEU A 210 -14.53 5.05 -19.08
CA LEU A 210 -14.48 6.15 -20.02
C LEU A 210 -13.35 7.10 -19.62
N VAL A 211 -12.57 7.51 -20.61
CA VAL A 211 -11.54 8.54 -20.48
C VAL A 211 -12.00 9.73 -21.29
N ILE A 212 -12.20 10.88 -20.64
CA ILE A 212 -12.79 12.07 -21.25
C ILE A 212 -11.83 13.23 -21.06
N ASN A 213 -11.44 13.90 -22.15
CA ASN A 213 -10.60 15.09 -22.08
C ASN A 213 -11.39 16.25 -21.49
N ASN A 214 -10.79 17.02 -20.59
CA ASN A 214 -11.42 18.19 -19.98
C ASN A 214 -11.82 19.25 -21.03
N SER A 215 -11.06 19.37 -22.12
CA SER A 215 -11.39 20.23 -23.26
C SER A 215 -12.72 19.89 -23.95
N GLU A 216 -13.22 18.67 -23.78
CA GLU A 216 -14.51 18.22 -24.35
C GLU A 216 -15.69 18.43 -23.39
N ILE A 217 -15.42 18.88 -22.17
CA ILE A 217 -16.40 19.04 -21.11
C ILE A 217 -16.86 20.49 -21.03
N ASN A 218 -18.17 20.68 -20.94
CA ASN A 218 -18.80 21.97 -20.63
C ASN A 218 -18.91 22.16 -19.10
N HIS A 219 -19.45 21.14 -18.42
CA HIS A 219 -19.70 21.21 -16.98
C HIS A 219 -19.64 19.83 -16.32
N THR A 220 -19.14 19.76 -15.09
CA THR A 220 -19.16 18.56 -14.24
C THR A 220 -19.92 18.81 -12.94
N THR A 221 -20.80 17.89 -12.57
CA THR A 221 -21.54 17.92 -11.29
C THR A 221 -21.19 16.68 -10.48
N LEU A 222 -20.68 16.85 -9.26
CA LEU A 222 -20.55 15.77 -8.29
C LEU A 222 -21.89 15.55 -7.59
N LEU A 223 -22.45 14.35 -7.75
CA LEU A 223 -23.71 13.95 -7.15
C LEU A 223 -23.38 13.41 -5.75
N THR A 224 -23.61 14.22 -4.71
CA THR A 224 -23.56 13.71 -3.34
C THR A 224 -24.68 12.69 -3.15
N SER A 225 -24.33 11.46 -2.77
CA SER A 225 -25.34 10.53 -2.31
C SER A 225 -25.97 11.15 -1.06
N LYS A 226 -27.29 11.41 -1.10
CA LYS A 226 -28.02 11.68 0.13
C LYS A 226 -27.77 10.48 1.03
N SER A 227 -27.13 10.69 2.17
CA SER A 227 -27.04 9.71 3.24
C SER A 227 -28.44 9.19 3.52
N LYS A 228 -28.67 7.90 3.29
CA LYS A 228 -29.80 7.19 3.89
C LYS A 228 -29.36 6.61 5.20
#